data_AF-A0A6A6BIK6-F1
#
_entry.id   AF-A0A6A6BIK6-F1
#
_cell.length_a   1.000
_cell.length_b   1.000
_cell.length_c   1.000
_cell.angle_alpha   90.00
_cell.angle_beta   90.00
_cell.angle_gamma   90.00
#
_symmetry.space_group_name_H-M   'P 1'
#
loop_
_entity.id
_entity.type
_entity.pdbx_description
1 polymer ?
#
loop_
_entity_poly.entity_id
_entity_poly.type
_entity_poly.pdbx_seq_one_letter_code
_entity_poly.pdbx_strand_id
1 'polypeptide(L)'
;MSSFKHGSILSFLFFFLALCSALVESRESVDTSAQATGNDEPLSATKETHNTHLSTPQENLLPSAVNVGDSSTSISADAEDSDPNESQQVFGSILMHGPENDVQSFDPNDGSHLALFDCPNTAPSDFSIQSLKAVCMRPDEGSNCEKIMSGGVEGTVVRLPPDCGPDTYVRAVSFEALETLPPSLPERLRRKMREESRVYELRYDYNFQKLREDAGTVDFQIDFSNIMGF
;
A
#
# COMPACT_ATOMS: atom_id res chain seq x y z
N MET A 1 -58.17 27.88 26.66
CA MET A 1 -57.15 28.51 27.53
C MET A 1 -55.87 27.68 27.49
N SER A 2 -54.70 28.33 27.51
CA SER A 2 -53.31 27.88 27.20
C SER A 2 -53.01 27.88 25.69
N SER A 3 -52.26 28.80 25.06
CA SER A 3 -51.13 29.72 25.35
C SER A 3 -49.71 29.11 25.28
N PHE A 4 -49.07 29.39 24.13
CA PHE A 4 -47.65 29.73 23.85
C PHE A 4 -46.49 28.90 24.41
N LYS A 5 -45.58 28.46 23.51
CA LYS A 5 -44.30 29.17 23.28
C LYS A 5 -43.59 28.73 21.99
N HIS A 6 -43.53 29.64 21.01
CA HIS A 6 -42.52 29.68 19.96
C HIS A 6 -41.25 30.33 20.50
N GLY A 7 -40.10 29.70 20.30
CA GLY A 7 -38.82 30.33 20.59
C GLY A 7 -37.65 29.35 20.61
N SER A 8 -37.14 28.96 19.43
CA SER A 8 -35.79 28.39 19.32
C SER A 8 -35.30 28.32 17.87
N ILE A 9 -35.24 29.45 17.16
CA ILE A 9 -34.63 29.51 15.81
C ILE A 9 -33.64 30.68 15.70
N LEU A 10 -33.84 31.77 16.45
CA LEU A 10 -32.94 32.93 16.42
C LEU A 10 -31.56 32.72 17.08
N SER A 11 -31.38 31.65 17.87
CA SER A 11 -30.10 31.40 18.57
C SER A 11 -29.04 30.73 17.70
N PHE A 12 -29.43 30.02 16.63
CA PHE A 12 -28.48 29.32 15.75
C PHE A 12 -27.86 30.24 14.69
N LEU A 13 -28.59 31.28 14.26
CA LEU A 13 -28.09 32.26 13.29
C LEU A 13 -27.00 33.18 13.86
N PHE A 14 -26.98 33.42 15.17
CA PHE A 14 -25.91 34.20 15.80
C PHE A 14 -24.59 33.44 15.92
N PHE A 15 -24.61 32.10 15.99
CA PHE A 15 -23.39 31.30 16.10
C PHE A 15 -22.66 31.16 14.75
N PHE A 16 -23.41 31.12 13.63
CA PHE A 16 -22.81 31.01 12.30
C PHE A 16 -22.16 32.31 11.81
N LEU A 17 -22.68 33.48 12.19
CA LEU A 17 -22.07 34.77 11.81
C LEU A 17 -20.78 35.09 12.58
N ALA A 18 -20.56 34.52 13.77
CA ALA A 18 -19.36 34.74 14.55
C ALA A 18 -18.13 33.93 14.07
N LEU A 19 -18.34 32.82 13.34
CA LEU A 19 -17.22 32.00 12.84
C LEU A 19 -16.60 32.51 11.53
N CYS A 20 -17.34 33.29 10.72
CA CYS A 20 -16.81 33.84 9.47
C CYS A 20 -15.81 34.99 9.68
N SER A 21 -15.85 35.70 10.81
CA SER A 21 -14.91 36.79 11.09
C SER A 21 -13.52 36.33 11.52
N ALA A 22 -13.32 35.04 11.83
CA ALA A 22 -12.04 34.52 12.32
C ALA A 22 -11.11 33.94 11.24
N LEU A 23 -11.53 33.88 9.96
CA LEU A 23 -10.76 33.23 8.88
C LEU A 23 -10.16 34.21 7.84
N VAL A 24 -10.31 35.53 8.02
CA VAL A 24 -9.86 36.54 7.03
C VAL A 24 -8.66 37.37 7.51
N GLU A 25 -8.03 37.02 8.64
CA GLU A 25 -6.96 37.83 9.25
C GLU A 25 -5.61 37.09 9.36
N SER A 26 -5.24 36.32 8.35
CA SER A 26 -3.88 35.78 8.19
C SER A 26 -3.45 35.74 6.73
N ARG A 27 -3.44 36.91 6.11
CA ARG A 27 -2.68 37.18 4.89
C ARG A 27 -2.14 38.60 5.00
N GLU A 28 -0.92 38.74 5.54
CA GLU A 28 0.08 39.72 5.08
C GLU A 28 1.39 39.62 5.88
N SER A 29 2.49 39.95 5.19
CA SER A 29 3.87 40.15 5.65
C SER A 29 4.82 38.94 5.61
N VAL A 30 5.57 38.81 4.50
CA VAL A 30 7.03 39.01 4.46
C VAL A 30 7.41 39.43 3.03
N ASP A 31 7.63 40.73 2.84
CA ASP A 31 8.48 41.27 1.78
C ASP A 31 9.88 41.47 2.37
N THR A 32 10.93 40.95 1.73
CA THR A 32 12.23 41.62 1.65
C THR A 32 12.96 41.18 0.38
N SER A 33 13.36 42.21 -0.34
CA SER A 33 14.02 42.29 -1.63
C SER A 33 15.44 41.72 -1.67
N ALA A 34 15.81 41.15 -2.82
CA ALA A 34 17.15 41.28 -3.38
C ALA A 34 17.08 41.22 -4.92
N GLN A 35 17.50 42.31 -5.55
CA GLN A 35 17.53 42.55 -6.99
C GLN A 35 18.99 42.80 -7.37
N ALA A 36 19.55 42.01 -8.29
CA ALA A 36 20.67 42.41 -9.15
C ALA A 36 20.88 41.35 -10.26
N THR A 37 20.40 41.66 -11.47
CA THR A 37 21.19 41.90 -12.70
C THR A 37 21.47 40.64 -13.51
N GLY A 38 20.73 40.50 -14.60
CA GLY A 38 21.08 39.60 -15.69
C GLY A 38 22.16 40.19 -16.59
N ASN A 39 22.77 39.33 -17.39
CA ASN A 39 23.31 39.58 -18.73
C ASN A 39 23.40 38.23 -19.48
N ASP A 40 22.73 38.19 -20.63
CA ASP A 40 23.13 37.66 -21.95
C ASP A 40 23.47 36.17 -22.22
N GLU A 41 22.64 35.64 -23.13
CA GLU A 41 22.86 34.71 -24.27
C GLU A 41 23.35 33.24 -24.12
N PRO A 42 22.86 32.31 -24.98
CA PRO A 42 23.07 30.87 -24.87
C PRO A 42 24.18 30.35 -25.78
N LEU A 43 24.93 29.32 -25.34
CA LEU A 43 25.81 28.57 -26.23
C LEU A 43 25.90 27.06 -25.88
N SER A 44 25.41 26.27 -26.83
CA SER A 44 25.86 24.96 -27.29
C SER A 44 26.10 23.80 -26.31
N ALA A 45 25.45 22.69 -26.68
CA ALA A 45 25.76 21.32 -26.32
C ALA A 45 27.27 21.01 -26.31
N THR A 46 27.70 20.29 -25.27
CA THR A 46 28.92 19.48 -25.29
C THR A 46 28.58 18.06 -24.83
N LYS A 47 28.97 17.12 -25.67
CA LYS A 47 28.87 15.68 -25.51
C LYS A 47 30.09 15.24 -24.70
N GLU A 48 29.91 14.86 -23.44
CA GLU A 48 30.97 14.19 -22.68
C GLU A 48 30.66 12.70 -22.54
N THR A 49 31.51 11.92 -23.20
CA THR A 49 31.62 10.48 -23.06
C THR A 49 32.51 10.24 -21.86
N HIS A 50 31.95 9.77 -20.75
CA HIS A 50 32.77 9.29 -19.64
C HIS A 50 32.46 7.80 -19.42
N ASN A 51 33.28 6.97 -20.06
CA ASN A 51 33.40 5.56 -19.74
C ASN A 51 34.09 5.45 -18.38
N THR A 52 33.32 5.25 -17.33
CA THR A 52 33.84 4.72 -16.07
C THR A 52 33.50 3.24 -15.98
N HIS A 53 34.45 2.44 -16.44
CA HIS A 53 34.63 1.06 -16.04
C HIS A 53 34.83 1.02 -14.52
N LEU A 54 33.86 0.49 -13.77
CA LEU A 54 34.08 0.10 -12.38
C LEU A 54 33.72 -1.37 -12.19
N SER A 55 34.80 -2.12 -12.06
CA SER A 55 34.92 -3.52 -11.68
C SER A 55 34.05 -3.88 -10.47
N THR A 56 33.41 -5.04 -10.56
CA THR A 56 32.75 -5.74 -9.46
C THR A 56 33.70 -5.95 -8.27
N PRO A 57 33.13 -5.95 -7.07
CA PRO A 57 33.53 -6.92 -6.07
C PRO A 57 32.33 -7.81 -5.73
N GLN A 58 32.35 -9.03 -6.27
CA GLN A 58 31.81 -10.17 -5.53
C GLN A 58 32.72 -10.35 -4.32
N GLU A 59 32.18 -10.21 -3.10
CA GLU A 59 32.34 -11.20 -2.03
C GLU A 59 31.65 -10.74 -0.73
N ASN A 60 30.68 -11.57 -0.33
CA ASN A 60 30.30 -11.93 1.03
C ASN A 60 29.65 -10.88 1.95
N LEU A 61 28.33 -11.03 2.12
CA LEU A 61 27.68 -11.11 3.44
C LEU A 61 26.26 -11.74 3.29
N LEU A 62 26.21 -13.05 3.10
CA LEU A 62 25.05 -13.84 3.50
C LEU A 62 25.55 -15.00 4.36
N PRO A 63 25.56 -14.87 5.70
CA PRO A 63 25.58 -16.04 6.54
C PRO A 63 24.16 -16.61 6.62
N SER A 64 24.04 -17.83 6.08
CA SER A 64 23.12 -18.89 6.48
C SER A 64 21.62 -18.60 6.45
N ALA A 65 21.00 -19.03 5.34
CA ALA A 65 19.72 -19.75 5.30
C ALA A 65 18.72 -19.38 6.41
N VAL A 66 18.03 -18.25 6.23
CA VAL A 66 16.68 -18.11 6.80
C VAL A 66 15.73 -18.57 5.71
N ASN A 67 14.94 -19.60 5.99
CA ASN A 67 13.78 -19.93 5.17
C ASN A 67 12.75 -18.81 5.33
N VAL A 68 12.97 -17.69 4.65
CA VAL A 68 11.96 -16.66 4.45
C VAL A 68 11.27 -17.02 3.14
N GLY A 69 9.94 -16.97 3.10
CA GLY A 69 9.19 -17.16 1.87
C GLY A 69 9.63 -16.11 0.84
N ASP A 70 10.54 -16.50 -0.04
CA ASP A 70 10.94 -15.71 -1.20
C ASP A 70 9.74 -15.66 -2.13
N SER A 71 8.95 -14.60 -2.01
CA SER A 71 7.93 -14.39 -3.00
C SER A 71 7.94 -12.89 -3.33
N SER A 72 8.34 -12.62 -4.55
CA SER A 72 8.63 -11.31 -5.12
C SER A 72 7.53 -10.96 -6.13
N THR A 73 7.09 -9.70 -6.20
CA THR A 73 6.15 -9.27 -7.23
C THR A 73 6.91 -9.04 -8.53
N SER A 74 6.64 -9.80 -9.59
CA SER A 74 7.28 -9.57 -10.89
C SER A 74 6.59 -8.45 -11.68
N ILE A 75 7.35 -7.45 -12.12
CA ILE A 75 6.98 -6.46 -13.12
C ILE A 75 7.59 -6.93 -14.43
N SER A 76 6.76 -7.12 -15.46
CA SER A 76 7.23 -7.40 -16.82
C SER A 76 6.77 -6.27 -17.71
N ALA A 77 7.71 -5.65 -18.42
CA ALA A 77 7.40 -4.64 -19.42
C ALA A 77 7.91 -5.14 -20.78
N ASP A 78 7.00 -5.21 -21.75
CA ASP A 78 7.36 -5.37 -23.14
C ASP A 78 7.78 -3.99 -23.67
N ALA A 79 9.05 -3.87 -24.10
CA ALA A 79 9.51 -2.62 -24.70
C ALA A 79 8.81 -2.39 -26.05
N GLU A 80 7.81 -1.50 -26.07
CA GLU A 80 7.09 -1.06 -27.28
C GLU A 80 7.99 -0.19 -28.21
N ASP A 81 9.11 -0.72 -28.68
CA ASP A 81 9.87 -0.21 -29.85
C ASP A 81 10.92 -1.21 -30.38
N SER A 82 10.77 -2.50 -30.10
CA SER A 82 11.73 -3.51 -30.54
C SER A 82 11.17 -4.39 -31.66
N ASP A 83 12.00 -4.58 -32.68
CA ASP A 83 11.80 -5.49 -33.82
C ASP A 83 11.18 -6.81 -33.31
N PRO A 84 10.12 -7.39 -33.92
CA PRO A 84 9.46 -8.60 -33.42
C PRO A 84 10.38 -9.84 -33.28
N ASN A 85 11.65 -9.75 -33.71
CA ASN A 85 12.68 -10.76 -33.49
C ASN A 85 13.61 -10.49 -32.29
N GLU A 86 13.48 -9.33 -31.62
CA GLU A 86 14.20 -8.95 -30.41
C GLU A 86 13.19 -8.67 -29.30
N SER A 87 12.69 -9.70 -28.63
CA SER A 87 11.88 -9.53 -27.42
C SER A 87 12.76 -8.99 -26.29
N GLN A 88 12.83 -7.67 -26.13
CA GLN A 88 13.42 -7.02 -24.97
C GLN A 88 12.49 -7.22 -23.76
N GLN A 89 12.60 -8.39 -23.14
CA GLN A 89 11.86 -8.69 -21.92
C GLN A 89 12.58 -8.04 -20.74
N VAL A 90 11.98 -6.99 -20.19
CA VAL A 90 12.43 -6.37 -18.95
C VAL A 90 11.76 -7.12 -17.80
N PHE A 91 12.58 -7.66 -16.90
CA PHE A 91 12.11 -8.23 -15.64
C PHE A 91 12.39 -7.24 -14.51
N GLY A 92 11.41 -7.00 -13.66
CA GLY A 92 11.59 -6.33 -12.39
C GLY A 92 10.93 -7.15 -11.29
N SER A 93 11.39 -7.02 -10.05
CA SER A 93 10.65 -7.51 -8.91
C SER A 93 10.74 -6.62 -7.67
N ILE A 94 9.64 -6.54 -6.92
CA ILE A 94 9.55 -5.81 -5.65
C ILE A 94 9.32 -6.80 -4.51
N LEU A 95 10.10 -6.65 -3.44
CA LEU A 95 9.96 -7.37 -2.18
C LEU A 95 9.94 -6.36 -1.02
N MET A 96 8.98 -6.49 -0.11
CA MET A 96 8.97 -5.72 1.14
C MET A 96 9.13 -6.67 2.32
N HIS A 97 10.06 -6.35 3.21
CA HIS A 97 10.31 -7.14 4.43
C HIS A 97 10.39 -6.22 5.65
N GLY A 98 10.01 -6.74 6.81
CA GLY A 98 10.04 -5.99 8.05
C GLY A 98 9.58 -6.86 9.22
N PRO A 99 9.51 -6.29 10.43
CA PRO A 99 8.97 -6.97 11.59
C PRO A 99 7.56 -7.51 11.31
N GLU A 100 7.23 -8.66 11.91
CA GLU A 100 5.93 -9.30 11.73
C GLU A 100 4.76 -8.37 12.10
N ASN A 101 4.96 -7.43 13.02
CA ASN A 101 3.91 -6.47 13.40
C ASN A 101 3.66 -5.36 12.38
N ASP A 102 4.54 -5.18 11.39
CA ASP A 102 4.52 -4.05 10.44
C ASP A 102 4.39 -4.52 8.98
N VAL A 103 4.83 -5.75 8.69
CA VAL A 103 4.65 -6.42 7.40
C VAL A 103 4.03 -7.79 7.62
N GLN A 104 2.85 -8.02 7.04
CA GLN A 104 2.09 -9.25 7.14
C GLN A 104 1.86 -9.86 5.75
N SER A 105 1.93 -11.18 5.63
CA SER A 105 1.59 -11.87 4.39
C SER A 105 0.26 -12.60 4.48
N PHE A 106 -0.63 -12.26 3.55
CA PHE A 106 -1.90 -12.96 3.31
C PHE A 106 -1.79 -13.95 2.15
N ASP A 107 -0.59 -14.10 1.56
CA ASP A 107 -0.31 -15.09 0.54
C ASP A 107 -0.22 -16.50 1.19
N PRO A 108 -1.03 -17.47 0.73
CA PRO A 108 -0.91 -18.87 1.18
C PRO A 108 0.47 -19.48 0.95
N ASN A 109 1.22 -19.02 -0.05
CA ASN A 109 2.57 -19.49 -0.35
C ASN A 109 3.57 -19.09 0.75
N ASP A 110 3.30 -18.01 1.48
CA ASP A 110 4.10 -17.55 2.63
C ASP A 110 3.61 -18.18 3.95
N GLY A 111 2.72 -19.16 3.89
CA GLY A 111 2.18 -19.84 5.06
C GLY A 111 1.01 -19.12 5.74
N SER A 112 0.33 -18.20 5.05
CA SER A 112 -0.87 -17.57 5.59
C SER A 112 -1.98 -18.61 5.84
N HIS A 113 -2.62 -18.53 7.01
CA HIS A 113 -3.81 -19.31 7.34
C HIS A 113 -5.11 -18.62 6.90
N LEU A 114 -5.00 -17.44 6.28
CA LEU A 114 -6.12 -16.74 5.65
C LEU A 114 -6.29 -17.22 4.21
N ALA A 115 -7.54 -17.38 3.79
CA ALA A 115 -7.89 -17.49 2.39
C ALA A 115 -8.75 -16.29 1.98
N LEU A 116 -8.30 -15.56 0.97
CA LEU A 116 -8.97 -14.35 0.51
C LEU A 116 -10.08 -14.66 -0.50
N PHE A 117 -11.10 -13.81 -0.51
CA PHE A 117 -12.21 -13.83 -1.46
C PHE A 117 -12.82 -12.42 -1.58
N ASP A 118 -13.70 -12.23 -2.57
CA ASP A 118 -14.21 -10.91 -2.94
C ASP A 118 -13.08 -9.91 -3.25
N CYS A 119 -11.99 -10.40 -3.85
CA CYS A 119 -10.89 -9.56 -4.27
C CYS A 119 -11.37 -8.56 -5.33
N PRO A 120 -11.10 -7.25 -5.17
CA PRO A 120 -11.54 -6.24 -6.10
C PRO A 120 -10.78 -6.36 -7.42
N ASN A 121 -11.47 -6.11 -8.53
CA ASN A 121 -10.89 -5.99 -9.86
C ASN A 121 -11.00 -4.54 -10.31
N THR A 122 -10.14 -3.69 -9.73
CA THR A 122 -10.07 -2.26 -9.99
C THR A 122 -9.03 -1.95 -11.05
N ALA A 123 -9.15 -0.79 -11.70
CA ALA A 123 -8.12 -0.33 -12.63
C ALA A 123 -6.79 -0.09 -11.87
N PRO A 124 -5.62 -0.32 -12.47
CA PRO A 124 -4.33 -0.08 -11.82
C PRO A 124 -4.12 1.37 -11.34
N SER A 125 -4.88 2.33 -11.87
CA SER A 125 -4.85 3.74 -11.47
C SER A 125 -5.82 4.08 -10.34
N ASP A 126 -6.59 3.12 -9.83
CA ASP A 126 -7.57 3.34 -8.76
C ASP A 126 -6.92 3.20 -7.38
N PHE A 127 -6.51 4.34 -6.83
CA PHE A 127 -5.91 4.42 -5.51
C PHE A 127 -6.92 4.66 -4.38
N SER A 128 -8.22 4.45 -4.63
CA SER A 128 -9.25 4.55 -3.59
C SER A 128 -9.14 3.42 -2.57
N ILE A 129 -9.80 3.58 -1.42
CA ILE A 129 -9.86 2.51 -0.41
C ILE A 129 -10.67 1.36 -0.98
N GLN A 130 -10.05 0.19 -1.08
CA GLN A 130 -10.67 -1.03 -1.54
C GLN A 130 -10.97 -1.96 -0.35
N SER A 131 -11.79 -2.99 -0.58
CA SER A 131 -12.01 -4.03 0.42
C SER A 131 -12.02 -5.41 -0.19
N LEU A 132 -11.57 -6.37 0.61
CA LEU A 132 -11.63 -7.80 0.35
C LEU A 132 -12.02 -8.52 1.63
N LYS A 133 -12.36 -9.80 1.53
CA LYS A 133 -12.68 -10.62 2.69
C LYS A 133 -11.69 -11.76 2.84
N ALA A 134 -11.47 -12.16 4.08
CA ALA A 134 -10.57 -13.25 4.42
C ALA A 134 -11.29 -14.24 5.33
N VAL A 135 -11.06 -15.54 5.14
CA VAL A 135 -11.53 -16.57 6.08
C VAL A 135 -10.34 -17.28 6.71
N CYS A 136 -10.40 -17.48 8.03
CA CYS A 136 -9.40 -18.24 8.75
C CYS A 136 -9.58 -19.75 8.53
N MET A 137 -8.67 -20.36 7.79
CA MET A 137 -8.73 -21.78 7.42
C MET A 137 -8.13 -22.72 8.46
N ARG A 138 -7.31 -22.18 9.37
CA ARG A 138 -6.76 -22.92 10.52
C ARG A 138 -6.97 -22.11 11.80
N PRO A 139 -8.15 -22.20 12.44
CA PRO A 139 -8.44 -21.50 13.68
C PRO A 139 -7.91 -22.28 14.90
N ASP A 140 -6.60 -22.50 14.97
CA ASP A 140 -5.93 -23.09 16.13
C ASP A 140 -5.08 -22.04 16.88
N GLU A 141 -4.56 -22.40 18.06
CA GLU A 141 -3.74 -21.48 18.89
C GLU A 141 -2.45 -21.01 18.19
N GLY A 142 -1.97 -21.76 17.19
CA GLY A 142 -0.80 -21.42 16.37
C GLY A 142 -1.13 -20.59 15.13
N SER A 143 -2.38 -20.15 14.98
CA SER A 143 -2.83 -19.47 13.78
C SER A 143 -2.21 -18.09 13.61
N ASN A 144 -2.02 -17.68 12.35
CA ASN A 144 -1.60 -16.32 12.00
C ASN A 144 -2.77 -15.44 11.53
N CYS A 145 -4.01 -15.93 11.58
CA CYS A 145 -5.19 -15.20 11.06
C CYS A 145 -5.42 -13.83 11.70
N GLU A 146 -5.05 -13.66 12.98
CA GLU A 146 -5.26 -12.42 13.74
C GLU A 146 -3.94 -11.68 14.03
N LYS A 147 -2.81 -12.12 13.46
CA LYS A 147 -1.50 -11.52 13.76
C LYS A 147 -1.40 -10.05 13.38
N ILE A 148 -2.07 -9.65 12.29
CA ILE A 148 -2.17 -8.23 11.89
C ILE A 148 -2.75 -7.33 13.00
N MET A 149 -3.56 -7.87 13.93
CA MET A 149 -4.11 -7.10 15.05
C MET A 149 -3.11 -6.88 16.19
N SER A 150 -2.01 -7.63 16.23
CA SER A 150 -1.04 -7.59 17.34
C SER A 150 -0.12 -6.36 17.30
N GLY A 151 0.25 -5.89 16.10
CA GLY A 151 1.01 -4.66 15.90
C GLY A 151 0.13 -3.42 15.79
N GLY A 152 -1.12 -3.58 15.37
CA GLY A 152 -1.98 -2.49 14.94
C GLY A 152 -2.28 -2.65 13.46
N VAL A 153 -3.55 -2.49 13.09
CA VAL A 153 -3.98 -2.79 11.72
C VAL A 153 -3.70 -1.64 10.77
N GLU A 154 -4.11 -0.42 11.14
CA GLU A 154 -3.95 0.75 10.29
C GLU A 154 -2.47 1.03 10.04
N GLY A 155 -2.07 1.12 8.78
CA GLY A 155 -0.69 1.42 8.40
C GLY A 155 0.24 0.20 8.34
N THR A 156 -0.27 -1.02 8.55
CA THR A 156 0.50 -2.26 8.33
C THR A 156 0.57 -2.58 6.83
N VAL A 157 1.75 -2.96 6.34
CA VAL A 157 1.93 -3.44 4.97
C VAL A 157 1.41 -4.86 4.90
N VAL A 158 0.48 -5.11 3.98
CA VAL A 158 -0.07 -6.44 3.72
C VAL A 158 0.32 -6.85 2.33
N ARG A 159 0.89 -8.05 2.24
CA ARG A 159 1.14 -8.71 0.98
C ARG A 159 -0.06 -9.59 0.61
N LEU A 160 -0.68 -9.30 -0.52
CA LEU A 160 -1.80 -10.04 -1.09
C LEU A 160 -1.30 -11.18 -2.00
N PRO A 161 -2.09 -12.27 -2.14
CA PRO A 161 -1.89 -13.26 -3.18
C PRO A 161 -1.91 -12.62 -4.59
N PRO A 162 -1.18 -13.19 -5.57
CA PRO A 162 -1.08 -12.63 -6.93
C PRO A 162 -2.40 -12.57 -7.69
N ASP A 163 -3.42 -13.32 -7.27
CA ASP A 163 -4.75 -13.37 -7.87
C ASP A 163 -5.79 -12.50 -7.13
N CYS A 164 -5.34 -11.63 -6.22
CA CYS A 164 -6.23 -10.85 -5.35
C CYS A 164 -6.00 -9.33 -5.44
N GLY A 165 -6.26 -8.76 -6.62
CA GLY A 165 -6.14 -7.33 -6.89
C GLY A 165 -5.05 -7.00 -7.91
N PRO A 166 -4.93 -5.73 -8.35
CA PRO A 166 -3.93 -5.31 -9.33
C PRO A 166 -2.50 -5.27 -8.76
N ASP A 167 -2.35 -5.20 -7.44
CA ASP A 167 -1.09 -4.96 -6.74
C ASP A 167 -0.86 -5.99 -5.64
N THR A 168 0.41 -6.34 -5.40
CA THR A 168 0.77 -7.32 -4.37
C THR A 168 0.90 -6.71 -2.98
N TYR A 169 1.43 -5.50 -2.85
CA TYR A 169 1.63 -4.86 -1.55
C TYR A 169 0.62 -3.73 -1.38
N VAL A 170 -0.09 -3.76 -0.26
CA VAL A 170 -1.11 -2.77 0.10
C VAL A 170 -0.91 -2.30 1.52
N ARG A 171 -1.46 -1.14 1.87
CA ARG A 171 -1.52 -0.66 3.24
C ARG A 171 -2.87 -0.98 3.85
N ALA A 172 -2.89 -1.69 4.96
CA ALA A 172 -4.12 -1.95 5.70
C ALA A 172 -4.68 -0.65 6.29
N VAL A 173 -5.99 -0.47 6.13
CA VAL A 173 -6.79 0.62 6.73
C VAL A 173 -7.60 0.07 7.90
N SER A 174 -8.24 -1.09 7.73
CA SER A 174 -8.91 -1.81 8.82
C SER A 174 -8.99 -3.31 8.52
N PHE A 175 -9.17 -4.11 9.57
CA PHE A 175 -9.24 -5.57 9.52
C PHE A 175 -10.14 -6.01 10.66
N GLU A 176 -11.39 -6.34 10.33
CA GLU A 176 -12.47 -6.50 11.30
C GLU A 176 -13.16 -7.83 11.11
N ALA A 177 -13.44 -8.54 12.21
CA ALA A 177 -14.21 -9.77 12.16
C ALA A 177 -15.68 -9.47 11.81
N LEU A 178 -16.23 -10.21 10.86
CA LEU A 178 -17.64 -10.14 10.51
C LEU A 178 -18.47 -10.95 11.51
N GLU A 179 -19.56 -10.37 12.00
CA GLU A 179 -20.48 -11.04 12.93
C GLU A 179 -21.22 -12.23 12.30
N THR A 180 -21.39 -12.21 10.97
CA THR A 180 -22.10 -13.23 10.21
C THR A 180 -21.37 -13.60 8.94
N LEU A 181 -21.63 -14.81 8.42
CA LEU A 181 -21.03 -15.26 7.17
C LEU A 181 -21.60 -14.46 5.99
N PRO A 182 -20.74 -13.84 5.16
CA PRO A 182 -21.22 -13.08 4.01
C PRO A 182 -21.82 -14.02 2.96
N PRO A 183 -22.88 -13.59 2.24
CA PRO A 183 -23.50 -14.40 1.19
C PRO A 183 -22.54 -14.68 0.02
N SER A 184 -21.55 -13.83 -0.18
CA SER A 184 -20.50 -13.96 -1.20
C SER A 184 -19.43 -15.00 -0.87
N LEU A 185 -19.42 -15.57 0.35
CA LEU A 185 -18.47 -16.62 0.74
C LEU A 185 -18.56 -17.82 -0.23
N PRO A 186 -17.47 -18.12 -0.97
CA PRO A 186 -17.46 -19.22 -1.92
C PRO A 186 -17.71 -20.58 -1.24
N GLU A 187 -18.51 -21.43 -1.89
CA GLU A 187 -18.88 -22.74 -1.35
C GLU A 187 -17.68 -23.67 -1.10
N ARG A 188 -16.62 -23.52 -1.91
CA ARG A 188 -15.35 -24.23 -1.68
C ARG A 188 -14.68 -23.84 -0.37
N LEU A 189 -14.77 -22.57 0.03
CA LEU A 189 -14.23 -22.10 1.30
C LEU A 189 -15.15 -22.54 2.44
N ARG A 190 -16.47 -22.35 2.30
CA ARG A 190 -17.48 -22.77 3.27
C ARG A 190 -17.34 -24.24 3.69
N ARG A 191 -17.13 -25.15 2.72
CA ARG A 191 -16.93 -26.59 3.00
C ARG A 191 -15.63 -26.93 3.74
N LYS A 192 -14.65 -26.03 3.75
CA LYS A 192 -13.35 -26.22 4.43
C LYS A 192 -13.28 -25.52 5.78
N MET A 193 -14.24 -24.64 6.08
CA MET A 193 -14.31 -23.95 7.37
C MET A 193 -14.51 -24.94 8.51
N ARG A 194 -13.89 -24.63 9.65
CA ARG A 194 -14.16 -25.28 10.93
C ARG A 194 -15.18 -24.48 11.71
N GLU A 195 -15.69 -25.04 12.80
CA GLU A 195 -16.67 -24.36 13.65
C GLU A 195 -16.12 -23.06 14.23
N GLU A 196 -14.82 -23.01 14.55
CA GLU A 196 -14.15 -21.80 15.06
C GLU A 196 -13.64 -20.85 13.95
N SER A 197 -13.87 -21.17 12.68
CA SER A 197 -13.40 -20.31 11.57
C SER A 197 -14.12 -18.97 11.57
N ARG A 198 -13.34 -17.89 11.66
CA ARG A 198 -13.80 -16.51 11.53
C ARG A 198 -13.62 -15.98 10.12
N VAL A 199 -14.46 -15.02 9.75
CA VAL A 199 -14.35 -14.25 8.51
C VAL A 199 -14.05 -12.80 8.87
N TYR A 200 -13.17 -12.17 8.12
CA TYR A 200 -12.75 -10.79 8.31
C TYR A 200 -12.96 -9.98 7.04
N GLU A 201 -13.19 -8.69 7.18
CA GLU A 201 -13.08 -7.72 6.09
C GLU A 201 -11.77 -6.93 6.26
N LEU A 202 -10.93 -6.95 5.23
CA LEU A 202 -9.76 -6.08 5.11
C LEU A 202 -10.15 -4.90 4.24
N ARG A 203 -9.98 -3.68 4.76
CA ARG A 203 -9.96 -2.46 3.95
C ARG A 203 -8.52 -2.02 3.78
N TYR A 204 -8.15 -1.63 2.57
CA TYR A 204 -6.77 -1.26 2.25
C TYR A 204 -6.69 -0.12 1.23
N ASP A 205 -5.55 0.56 1.19
CA ASP A 205 -5.21 1.55 0.18
C ASP A 205 -3.72 1.47 -0.20
N TYR A 206 -3.25 2.44 -0.98
CA TYR A 206 -1.87 2.51 -1.48
C TYR A 206 -1.10 3.72 -0.93
N ASN A 207 -1.61 4.36 0.12
CA ASN A 207 -0.98 5.56 0.67
C ASN A 207 0.09 5.18 1.70
N PHE A 208 1.24 4.69 1.23
CA PHE A 208 2.38 4.32 2.06
C PHE A 208 3.04 5.50 2.82
N GLN A 209 2.61 6.75 2.59
CA GLN A 209 3.00 7.87 3.46
C GLN A 209 2.30 7.82 4.82
N LYS A 210 1.24 7.01 4.94
CA LYS A 210 0.46 6.77 6.17
C LYS A 210 0.78 5.42 6.81
N LEU A 211 2.00 4.92 6.62
CA LEU A 211 2.51 3.84 7.45
C LEU A 211 2.57 4.31 8.91
N ARG A 212 2.54 3.35 9.83
CA ARG A 212 2.61 3.62 11.26
C ARG A 212 3.92 4.32 11.63
N GLU A 213 3.83 5.39 12.41
CA GLU A 213 5.02 6.10 12.93
C GLU A 213 5.80 5.25 13.94
N ASP A 214 5.13 4.32 14.61
CA ASP A 214 5.70 3.39 15.59
C ASP A 214 6.12 2.04 14.98
N ALA A 215 6.03 1.89 13.65
CA ALA A 215 6.54 0.71 12.96
C ALA A 215 8.06 0.63 13.03
N GLY A 216 8.59 -0.59 13.05
CA GLY A 216 10.01 -0.83 12.80
C GLY A 216 10.38 -0.56 11.34
N THR A 217 11.65 -0.81 11.01
CA THR A 217 12.14 -0.62 9.65
C THR A 217 11.48 -1.60 8.69
N VAL A 218 10.83 -1.06 7.65
CA VAL A 218 10.35 -1.81 6.50
C VAL A 218 11.32 -1.57 5.34
N ASP A 219 12.01 -2.61 4.93
CA ASP A 219 12.94 -2.60 3.81
C ASP A 219 12.20 -2.93 2.51
N PHE A 220 12.48 -2.16 1.46
CA PHE A 220 12.00 -2.44 0.11
C PHE A 220 13.21 -2.80 -0.78
N GLN A 221 13.14 -3.97 -1.41
CA GLN A 221 14.12 -4.43 -2.39
C GLN A 221 13.48 -4.40 -3.78
N ILE A 222 14.22 -3.85 -4.74
CA ILE A 222 13.85 -3.83 -6.15
C ILE A 222 14.97 -4.49 -6.94
N ASP A 223 14.67 -5.61 -7.56
CA ASP A 223 15.57 -6.27 -8.50
C ASP A 223 15.08 -5.96 -9.92
N PHE A 224 15.97 -5.64 -10.85
CA PHE A 224 15.58 -5.41 -12.24
C PHE A 224 16.67 -5.90 -13.20
N SER A 225 16.23 -6.36 -14.38
CA SER A 225 17.08 -6.81 -15.47
C SER A 225 16.50 -6.36 -16.81
N ASN A 226 17.35 -5.78 -17.64
CA ASN A 226 17.07 -5.41 -19.03
C ASN A 226 17.87 -6.28 -20.03
N ILE A 227 18.38 -7.41 -19.57
CA ILE A 227 19.18 -8.32 -20.40
C ILE A 227 18.23 -9.18 -21.24
N MET A 228 18.46 -9.19 -22.55
CA MET A 228 17.69 -10.00 -23.50
C MET A 228 18.00 -11.49 -23.35
N GLY A 229 16.97 -12.34 -23.22
CA GLY A 229 17.07 -13.79 -23.38
C GLY A 229 17.27 -14.62 -22.12
N PHE A 230 16.64 -14.25 -20.99
CA PHE A 230 16.47 -15.15 -19.85
C PHE A 230 15.38 -16.20 -20.09
#